data_AF-A0A5P2WZS6-F1
#
_entry.id   AF-A0A5P2WZS6-F1
#
_cell.length_a   1.000
_cell.length_b   1.000
_cell.length_c   1.000
_cell.angle_alpha   90.00
_cell.angle_beta   90.00
_cell.angle_gamma   90.00
#
_symmetry.space_group_name_H-M   'P 1'
#
loop_
_entity.id
_entity.type
_entity.pdbx_description
1 polymer ?
#
loop_
_entity_poly.entity_id
_entity_poly.type
_entity_poly.pdbx_seq_one_letter_code
_entity_poly.pdbx_strand_id
1 'polypeptide(L)'
;MLRITADIFSGRPDPVSDITDESEVRALLREVDSNRSLFLSEAPPEGGLGVRGFWLEPLNDELGSDFGTEPRLYLPVGAQARGGRAAEIGERLVTLMESGEPAASGEAAEVMDASLRDFVIPQLAVPARVTVTDQTTSTGAGPEAEDGSAEGSAEVSTKAACTIELGAFNPGFWNNDSTVRLNNNCYNYASNWRTNTFAQPGRGCGNMYKAITCAEVTRASLCDGMHHRFDCFPDTEKPRYLVALVIAPGPGFIDFHWFRKQNEGFWGHKPGSTAARNTDNSGNVIFNPETANRGPYTVFCGYFYGCNSQRQRIR
;
A
#
# COMPACT_ATOMS: atom_id res chain seq x y z
N MET A 1 -16.64 -16.84 -28.51
CA MET A 1 -15.73 -17.37 -27.48
C MET A 1 -14.68 -16.31 -27.18
N LEU A 2 -14.37 -16.06 -25.91
CA LEU A 2 -13.39 -15.06 -25.46
C LEU A 2 -12.42 -15.70 -24.48
N ARG A 3 -11.10 -15.55 -24.70
CA ARG A 3 -10.09 -15.93 -23.72
C ARG A 3 -9.86 -14.82 -22.71
N ILE A 4 -9.73 -15.19 -21.45
CA ILE A 4 -9.28 -14.31 -20.37
C ILE A 4 -8.01 -14.92 -19.75
N THR A 5 -6.94 -14.12 -19.69
CA THR A 5 -5.72 -14.45 -18.93
C THR A 5 -5.59 -13.49 -17.75
N ALA A 6 -5.47 -14.03 -16.53
CA ALA A 6 -5.16 -13.22 -15.35
C ALA A 6 -3.65 -13.00 -15.28
N ASP A 7 -3.20 -11.75 -15.38
CA ASP A 7 -1.79 -11.39 -15.39
C ASP A 7 -1.28 -11.24 -13.94
N ILE A 8 -0.56 -12.25 -13.43
CA ILE A 8 -0.16 -12.40 -12.03
C ILE A 8 1.34 -12.73 -11.93
N PHE A 9 2.17 -11.72 -11.66
CA PHE A 9 3.61 -11.91 -11.51
C PHE A 9 3.95 -12.63 -10.19
N SER A 10 3.93 -13.96 -10.26
CA SER A 10 4.01 -14.90 -9.14
C SER A 10 5.21 -15.86 -9.21
N GLY A 11 5.80 -16.02 -10.40
CA GLY A 11 6.77 -17.09 -10.70
C GLY A 11 6.14 -18.43 -11.14
N ARG A 12 4.81 -18.47 -11.31
CA ARG A 12 4.05 -19.55 -11.94
C ARG A 12 3.52 -19.12 -13.33
N PRO A 13 2.99 -20.03 -14.16
CA PRO A 13 2.19 -19.67 -15.32
C PRO A 13 0.97 -18.84 -14.93
N ASP A 14 0.61 -17.86 -15.76
CA ASP A 14 -0.61 -17.06 -15.57
C ASP A 14 -1.87 -17.93 -15.75
N PRO A 15 -2.94 -17.75 -14.95
CA PRO A 15 -4.19 -18.48 -15.13
C PRO A 15 -4.93 -18.11 -16.42
N VAL A 16 -5.53 -19.08 -17.11
CA VAL A 16 -6.22 -18.86 -18.39
C VAL A 16 -7.53 -19.66 -18.47
N SER A 17 -8.63 -18.97 -18.79
CA SER A 17 -9.94 -19.58 -19.04
C SER A 17 -10.54 -19.09 -20.37
N ASP A 18 -11.15 -19.99 -21.12
CA ASP A 18 -11.89 -19.72 -22.35
C ASP A 18 -13.40 -19.67 -22.04
N ILE A 19 -14.03 -18.53 -22.31
CA ILE A 19 -15.45 -18.29 -22.04
C ILE A 19 -16.25 -18.62 -23.30
N THR A 20 -17.07 -19.68 -23.19
CA THR A 20 -17.88 -20.24 -24.29
C THR A 20 -19.31 -19.70 -24.31
N ASP A 21 -19.86 -19.21 -23.18
CA ASP A 21 -21.19 -18.59 -23.13
C ASP A 21 -21.25 -17.26 -23.89
N GLU A 22 -22.01 -17.24 -24.99
CA GLU A 22 -22.18 -16.04 -25.81
C GLU A 22 -22.88 -14.89 -25.09
N SER A 23 -23.78 -15.16 -24.14
CA SER A 23 -24.57 -14.13 -23.48
C SER A 23 -23.73 -13.33 -22.48
N GLU A 24 -22.89 -14.02 -21.71
CA GLU A 24 -21.90 -13.39 -20.83
C GLU A 24 -20.82 -12.65 -21.62
N VAL A 25 -20.29 -13.24 -22.69
CA VAL A 25 -19.32 -12.57 -23.57
C VAL A 25 -19.93 -11.30 -24.18
N ARG A 26 -21.12 -11.36 -24.79
CA ARG A 26 -21.81 -10.17 -25.32
C ARG A 26 -22.16 -9.16 -24.23
N ALA A 27 -22.35 -9.57 -22.98
CA ALA A 27 -22.55 -8.66 -21.84
C ALA A 27 -21.23 -8.04 -21.34
N LEU A 28 -20.10 -8.75 -21.46
CA LEU A 28 -18.77 -8.23 -21.14
C LEU A 28 -18.29 -7.24 -22.21
N LEU A 29 -18.43 -7.54 -23.50
CA LEU A 29 -17.92 -6.65 -24.55
C LEU A 29 -18.65 -5.28 -24.59
N ARG A 30 -19.95 -5.25 -24.29
CA ARG A 30 -20.71 -4.00 -24.09
C ARG A 30 -20.21 -3.18 -22.89
N GLU A 31 -19.72 -3.83 -21.85
CA GLU A 31 -19.10 -3.18 -20.68
C GLU A 31 -17.68 -2.70 -20.99
N VAL A 32 -16.89 -3.48 -21.75
CA VAL A 32 -15.55 -3.10 -22.25
C VAL A 32 -15.64 -1.86 -23.14
N ASP A 33 -16.60 -1.80 -24.07
CA ASP A 33 -16.83 -0.64 -24.94
C ASP A 33 -17.28 0.60 -24.13
N SER A 34 -18.29 0.42 -23.26
CA SER A 34 -18.79 1.48 -22.37
C SER A 34 -17.72 2.07 -21.43
N ASN A 35 -16.63 1.33 -21.18
CA ASN A 35 -15.52 1.73 -20.33
C ASN A 35 -14.17 1.67 -21.07
N ARG A 36 -14.14 1.85 -22.41
CA ARG A 36 -12.95 1.58 -23.25
C ARG A 36 -11.69 2.34 -22.85
N SER A 37 -11.83 3.50 -22.22
CA SER A 37 -10.73 4.34 -21.71
C SER A 37 -9.94 3.74 -20.54
N LEU A 38 -10.46 2.69 -19.89
CA LEU A 38 -9.77 2.00 -18.81
C LEU A 38 -8.76 0.96 -19.34
N PHE A 39 -8.95 0.48 -20.58
CA PHE A 39 -8.18 -0.58 -21.22
C PHE A 39 -6.98 -0.06 -22.03
N LEU A 40 -6.03 -0.95 -22.31
CA LEU A 40 -4.83 -0.73 -23.13
C LEU A 40 -4.75 -1.76 -24.26
N SER A 41 -3.96 -1.47 -25.30
CA SER A 41 -3.50 -2.47 -26.28
C SER A 41 -2.29 -3.28 -25.78
N GLU A 42 -1.47 -2.69 -24.90
CA GLU A 42 -0.28 -3.31 -24.31
C GLU A 42 -0.29 -3.23 -22.78
N ALA A 43 0.17 -4.30 -22.10
CA ALA A 43 0.37 -4.31 -20.65
C ALA A 43 1.56 -3.42 -20.23
N PRO A 44 1.49 -2.69 -19.11
CA PRO A 44 2.59 -1.80 -18.69
C PRO A 44 3.85 -2.58 -18.28
N PRO A 45 5.06 -2.14 -18.70
CA PRO A 45 6.30 -2.91 -18.49
C PRO A 45 6.75 -3.00 -17.02
N GLU A 46 6.31 -2.09 -16.14
CA GLU A 46 6.68 -2.05 -14.72
C GLU A 46 5.58 -2.63 -13.82
N GLY A 47 5.34 -3.95 -13.97
CA GLY A 47 4.25 -4.67 -13.31
C GLY A 47 4.31 -4.79 -11.78
N GLY A 48 5.50 -4.94 -11.19
CA GLY A 48 5.64 -5.39 -9.80
C GLY A 48 5.36 -6.89 -9.61
N LEU A 49 5.18 -7.32 -8.36
CA LEU A 49 4.78 -8.68 -7.96
C LEU A 49 3.28 -8.71 -7.60
N GLY A 50 2.62 -9.84 -7.82
CA GLY A 50 1.18 -10.02 -7.56
C GLY A 50 0.32 -9.76 -8.80
N VAL A 51 -0.98 -9.53 -8.59
CA VAL A 51 -1.95 -9.31 -9.68
C VAL A 51 -1.72 -7.95 -10.33
N ARG A 52 -1.60 -7.94 -11.67
CA ARG A 52 -1.30 -6.74 -12.49
C ARG A 52 -2.49 -6.29 -13.32
N GLY A 53 -3.20 -7.24 -13.93
CA GLY A 53 -4.32 -6.97 -14.83
C GLY A 53 -4.93 -8.23 -15.43
N PHE A 54 -5.69 -8.05 -16.51
CA PHE A 54 -6.28 -9.13 -17.30
C PHE A 54 -6.11 -8.86 -18.79
N TRP A 55 -5.76 -9.87 -19.56
CA TRP A 55 -5.90 -9.85 -21.01
C TRP A 55 -7.26 -10.42 -21.43
N LEU A 56 -7.90 -9.77 -22.41
CA LEU A 56 -9.10 -10.22 -23.09
C LEU A 56 -8.73 -10.42 -24.57
N GLU A 57 -8.91 -11.64 -25.10
CA GLU A 57 -8.53 -12.03 -26.47
C GLU A 57 -9.73 -12.72 -27.16
N PRO A 58 -10.30 -12.15 -28.25
CA PRO A 58 -11.31 -12.81 -29.06
C PRO A 58 -10.77 -14.06 -29.73
N LEU A 59 -11.49 -15.19 -29.61
CA LEU A 59 -11.13 -16.44 -30.28
C LEU A 59 -11.94 -16.70 -31.56
N ASN A 60 -12.70 -15.70 -32.05
CA ASN A 60 -13.31 -15.71 -33.38
C ASN A 60 -13.49 -14.30 -33.96
N ASP A 61 -13.48 -14.21 -35.29
CA ASP A 61 -13.53 -12.95 -36.05
C ASP A 61 -14.85 -12.19 -35.83
N GLU A 62 -15.94 -12.89 -35.50
CA GLU A 62 -17.26 -12.31 -35.20
C GLU A 62 -17.29 -11.45 -33.92
N LEU A 63 -16.38 -11.70 -32.97
CA LEU A 63 -16.21 -10.88 -31.77
C LEU A 63 -15.05 -9.87 -31.91
N GLY A 64 -14.19 -10.04 -32.92
CA GLY A 64 -13.07 -9.14 -33.21
C GLY A 64 -13.53 -7.71 -33.57
N SER A 65 -14.72 -7.55 -34.17
CA SER A 65 -15.28 -6.23 -34.52
C SER A 65 -15.40 -5.29 -33.32
N ASP A 66 -15.77 -5.83 -32.15
CA ASP A 66 -15.99 -5.05 -30.92
C ASP A 66 -14.65 -4.61 -30.30
N PHE A 67 -13.55 -5.26 -30.67
CA PHE A 67 -12.19 -4.87 -30.34
C PHE A 67 -11.60 -3.87 -31.35
N GLY A 68 -12.25 -3.64 -32.49
CA GLY A 68 -11.85 -2.65 -33.49
C GLY A 68 -10.61 -3.10 -34.27
N THR A 69 -9.48 -2.43 -34.08
CA THR A 69 -8.19 -2.78 -34.70
C THR A 69 -7.26 -3.58 -33.79
N GLU A 70 -7.58 -3.69 -32.49
CA GLU A 70 -6.69 -4.32 -31.51
C GLU A 70 -6.97 -5.83 -31.42
N PRO A 71 -5.97 -6.71 -31.52
CA PRO A 71 -6.19 -8.17 -31.45
C PRO A 71 -6.55 -8.65 -30.03
N ARG A 72 -6.31 -7.82 -29.02
CA ARG A 72 -6.59 -8.08 -27.60
C ARG A 72 -6.61 -6.78 -26.82
N LEU A 73 -7.19 -6.79 -25.61
CA LEU A 73 -7.19 -5.66 -24.69
C LEU A 73 -6.66 -6.06 -23.32
N TYR A 74 -5.99 -5.13 -22.64
CA TYR A 74 -5.50 -5.29 -21.28
C TYR A 74 -6.25 -4.37 -20.31
N LEU A 75 -6.82 -4.94 -19.24
CA LEU A 75 -7.37 -4.19 -18.11
C LEU A 75 -6.32 -4.15 -16.98
N PRO A 76 -5.64 -3.01 -16.73
CA PRO A 76 -4.80 -2.87 -15.54
C PRO A 76 -5.66 -2.74 -14.28
N VAL A 77 -5.28 -3.40 -13.18
CA VAL A 77 -6.01 -3.39 -11.90
C VAL A 77 -5.11 -2.97 -10.73
N GLY A 78 -5.63 -2.97 -9.50
CA GLY A 78 -4.84 -2.74 -8.29
C GLY A 78 -4.05 -1.43 -8.33
N ALA A 79 -2.71 -1.52 -8.30
CA ALA A 79 -1.83 -0.34 -8.31
C ALA A 79 -1.70 0.35 -9.69
N GLN A 80 -2.09 -0.30 -10.78
CA GLN A 80 -2.04 0.25 -12.15
C GLN A 80 -3.41 0.68 -12.69
N ALA A 81 -4.48 0.44 -11.92
CA ALA A 81 -5.88 0.68 -12.30
C ALA A 81 -6.12 2.07 -12.91
N ARG A 82 -6.75 2.09 -14.10
CA ARG A 82 -7.31 3.30 -14.69
C ARG A 82 -8.75 3.46 -14.24
N GLY A 83 -9.04 4.50 -13.46
CA GLY A 83 -10.39 4.80 -12.96
C GLY A 83 -10.89 3.83 -11.87
N GLY A 84 -12.01 4.18 -11.24
CA GLY A 84 -12.56 3.42 -10.10
C GLY A 84 -13.14 2.04 -10.47
N ARG A 85 -13.68 1.90 -11.69
CA ARG A 85 -14.37 0.67 -12.14
C ARG A 85 -13.47 -0.49 -12.55
N ALA A 86 -12.16 -0.29 -12.67
CA ALA A 86 -11.25 -1.36 -13.09
C ALA A 86 -11.26 -2.55 -12.11
N ALA A 87 -11.55 -2.30 -10.82
CA ALA A 87 -11.76 -3.33 -9.82
C ALA A 87 -13.06 -4.11 -10.05
N GLU A 88 -14.18 -3.39 -10.25
CA GLU A 88 -15.52 -3.97 -10.51
C GLU A 88 -15.51 -4.90 -11.73
N ILE A 89 -14.91 -4.44 -12.85
CA ILE A 89 -14.75 -5.24 -14.07
C ILE A 89 -13.79 -6.41 -13.82
N GLY A 90 -12.72 -6.21 -13.06
CA GLY A 90 -11.79 -7.28 -12.67
C GLY A 90 -12.46 -8.40 -11.87
N GLU A 91 -13.29 -8.07 -10.88
CA GLU A 91 -14.03 -9.05 -10.07
C GLU A 91 -14.99 -9.87 -10.95
N ARG A 92 -15.64 -9.23 -11.94
CA ARG A 92 -16.43 -9.93 -12.95
C ARG A 92 -15.58 -10.85 -13.83
N LEU A 93 -14.38 -10.42 -14.27
CA LEU A 93 -13.47 -11.26 -15.07
C LEU A 93 -13.03 -12.51 -14.30
N VAL A 94 -12.67 -12.39 -13.01
CA VAL A 94 -12.33 -13.56 -12.17
C VAL A 94 -13.52 -14.50 -12.00
N THR A 95 -14.71 -13.96 -11.79
CA THR A 95 -15.94 -14.76 -11.67
C THR A 95 -16.22 -15.54 -12.96
N LEU A 96 -16.04 -14.90 -14.12
CA LEU A 96 -16.12 -15.57 -15.43
C LEU A 96 -15.04 -16.64 -15.58
N MET A 97 -13.79 -16.37 -15.18
CA MET A 97 -12.69 -17.34 -15.25
C MET A 97 -12.92 -18.59 -14.39
N GLU A 98 -13.53 -18.47 -13.21
CA GLU A 98 -13.91 -19.63 -12.37
C GLU A 98 -15.00 -20.49 -13.02
N SER A 99 -15.91 -19.87 -13.78
CA SER A 99 -16.97 -20.56 -14.54
C SER A 99 -16.54 -21.05 -15.94
N GLY A 100 -15.37 -20.63 -16.42
CA GLY A 100 -14.90 -20.86 -17.78
C GLY A 100 -14.28 -22.23 -18.00
N GLU A 101 -14.13 -22.62 -19.27
CA GLU A 101 -13.41 -23.83 -19.63
C GLU A 101 -11.90 -23.58 -19.54
N PRO A 102 -11.09 -24.49 -18.94
CA PRO A 102 -9.63 -24.35 -18.94
C PRO A 102 -9.11 -24.28 -20.38
N ALA A 103 -8.28 -23.27 -20.68
CA ALA A 103 -7.82 -23.06 -22.04
C ALA A 103 -7.03 -24.27 -22.58
N ALA A 104 -7.33 -24.68 -23.82
CA ALA A 104 -6.79 -25.89 -24.43
C ALA A 104 -5.32 -25.78 -24.91
N SER A 105 -4.50 -24.96 -24.23
CA SER A 105 -3.07 -24.83 -24.49
C SER A 105 -2.28 -26.03 -23.97
N GLY A 106 -1.28 -26.48 -24.73
CA GLY A 106 -0.44 -27.64 -24.39
C GLY A 106 0.56 -27.45 -23.23
N GLU A 107 0.43 -26.36 -22.46
CA GLU A 107 1.22 -26.05 -21.27
C GLU A 107 0.29 -25.92 -20.05
N ALA A 108 0.82 -26.20 -18.86
CA ALA A 108 0.03 -26.25 -17.63
C ALA A 108 -0.34 -24.84 -17.10
N ALA A 109 -1.30 -24.20 -17.76
CA ALA A 109 -1.98 -23.01 -17.23
C ALA A 109 -2.66 -23.35 -15.89
N GLU A 110 -2.56 -22.46 -14.90
CA GLU A 110 -3.33 -22.63 -13.66
C GLU A 110 -4.81 -22.33 -13.92
N VAL A 111 -5.71 -23.06 -13.27
CA VAL A 111 -7.15 -22.81 -13.34
C VAL A 111 -7.52 -21.78 -12.27
N MET A 112 -8.47 -20.89 -12.56
CA MET A 112 -9.01 -19.93 -11.58
C MET A 112 -9.93 -20.65 -10.58
N ASP A 113 -9.36 -21.45 -9.69
CA ASP A 113 -10.13 -22.12 -8.63
C ASP A 113 -10.57 -21.14 -7.53
N ALA A 114 -11.46 -21.59 -6.65
CA ALA A 114 -12.00 -20.80 -5.55
C ALA A 114 -10.91 -20.23 -4.60
N SER A 115 -9.81 -20.96 -4.37
CA SER A 115 -8.70 -20.49 -3.53
C SER A 115 -7.86 -19.42 -4.24
N LEU A 116 -7.75 -19.50 -5.57
CA LEU A 116 -7.07 -18.49 -6.37
C LEU A 116 -7.94 -17.24 -6.54
N ARG A 117 -9.25 -17.39 -6.77
CA ARG A 117 -10.23 -16.28 -6.71
C ARG A 117 -10.12 -15.52 -5.39
N ASP A 118 -10.16 -16.24 -4.26
CA ASP A 118 -10.16 -15.63 -2.92
C ASP A 118 -8.82 -14.94 -2.59
N PHE A 119 -7.73 -15.32 -3.27
CA PHE A 119 -6.46 -14.58 -3.25
C PHE A 119 -6.45 -13.37 -4.20
N VAL A 120 -7.04 -13.50 -5.39
CA VAL A 120 -7.00 -12.49 -6.45
C VAL A 120 -7.95 -11.31 -6.16
N ILE A 121 -9.22 -11.57 -5.79
CA ILE A 121 -10.24 -10.52 -5.57
C ILE A 121 -9.74 -9.38 -4.63
N PRO A 122 -9.14 -9.66 -3.45
CA PRO A 122 -8.61 -8.62 -2.57
C PRO A 122 -7.49 -7.73 -3.16
N GLN A 123 -6.91 -8.10 -4.30
CA GLN A 123 -5.85 -7.36 -5.02
C GLN A 123 -6.37 -6.57 -6.24
N LEU A 124 -7.61 -6.83 -6.69
CA LEU A 124 -8.20 -6.15 -7.86
C LEU A 124 -8.62 -4.72 -7.54
N ALA A 125 -9.22 -4.55 -6.36
CA ALA A 125 -9.36 -3.27 -5.72
C ALA A 125 -8.02 -2.54 -5.71
N VAL A 126 -8.01 -1.29 -6.15
CA VAL A 126 -6.99 -0.36 -5.66
C VAL A 126 -7.04 -0.46 -4.13
N PRO A 127 -5.93 -0.67 -3.42
CA PRO A 127 -5.88 -0.50 -1.97
C PRO A 127 -5.99 0.99 -1.65
N ALA A 128 -7.22 1.51 -1.83
CA ALA A 128 -7.61 2.90 -1.85
C ALA A 128 -7.72 3.46 -0.43
N ARG A 129 -6.61 3.34 0.32
CA ARG A 129 -6.42 3.93 1.64
C ARG A 129 -7.52 3.58 2.63
N VAL A 130 -7.52 2.34 3.11
CA VAL A 130 -8.48 1.91 4.13
C VAL A 130 -8.42 2.88 5.31
N THR A 131 -9.57 3.50 5.57
CA THR A 131 -9.70 4.56 6.57
C THR A 131 -10.03 3.91 7.90
N VAL A 132 -9.19 4.10 8.92
CA VAL A 132 -9.35 3.48 10.24
C VAL A 132 -9.26 4.53 11.35
N THR A 133 -9.97 4.30 12.44
CA THR A 133 -9.87 5.15 13.63
C THR A 133 -8.75 4.65 14.54
N ASP A 134 -7.65 5.40 14.61
CA ASP A 134 -6.55 5.14 15.52
C ASP A 134 -6.92 5.62 16.94
N GLN A 135 -6.82 4.74 17.94
CA GLN A 135 -7.30 4.98 19.30
C GLN A 135 -6.30 4.56 20.37
N THR A 136 -6.44 5.15 21.57
CA THR A 136 -5.81 4.64 22.79
C THR A 136 -6.49 3.36 23.26
N THR A 137 -5.85 2.21 23.00
CA THR A 137 -6.16 0.95 23.70
C THR A 137 -5.98 1.16 25.20
N SER A 138 -7.07 1.13 25.97
CA SER A 138 -6.97 0.93 27.41
C SER A 138 -6.94 -0.57 27.63
N THR A 139 -5.77 -1.10 27.99
CA THR A 139 -5.63 -2.47 28.48
C THR A 139 -6.21 -2.52 29.89
N GLY A 140 -7.54 -2.65 29.96
CA GLY A 140 -8.25 -2.85 31.21
C GLY A 140 -7.90 -4.23 31.80
N ALA A 141 -6.98 -4.24 32.75
CA ALA A 141 -6.69 -5.38 33.60
C ALA A 141 -6.66 -4.90 35.06
N GLY A 142 -7.57 -5.42 35.88
CA GLY A 142 -7.43 -5.36 37.33
C GLY A 142 -6.27 -6.24 37.82
N PRO A 143 -6.00 -6.27 39.13
CA PRO A 143 -7.04 -6.58 40.11
C PRO A 143 -7.35 -5.48 41.14
N GLU A 144 -8.58 -5.57 41.65
CA GLU A 144 -9.02 -5.39 43.05
C GLU A 144 -8.24 -4.43 43.97
N ALA A 145 -8.86 -3.25 44.14
CA ALA A 145 -9.06 -2.49 45.38
C ALA A 145 -8.07 -2.59 46.56
N GLU A 146 -7.57 -1.42 46.99
CA GLU A 146 -7.63 -1.06 48.40
C GLU A 146 -8.04 0.43 48.55
N ASP A 147 -8.34 0.86 49.78
CA ASP A 147 -9.12 2.08 50.11
C ASP A 147 -8.33 3.41 49.99
N GLY A 148 -9.03 4.53 49.77
CA GLY A 148 -8.42 5.85 49.66
C GLY A 148 -9.32 6.95 49.07
N SER A 149 -10.25 7.48 49.86
CA SER A 149 -11.14 8.58 49.44
C SER A 149 -10.41 9.92 49.22
N ALA A 150 -10.56 10.52 48.04
CA ALA A 150 -10.30 11.94 47.80
C ALA A 150 -11.24 12.50 46.72
N GLU A 151 -11.98 13.57 47.03
CA GLU A 151 -12.83 14.24 46.04
C GLU A 151 -11.98 15.07 45.07
N GLY A 152 -12.06 14.73 43.78
CA GLY A 152 -11.44 15.50 42.71
C GLY A 152 -12.20 15.24 41.42
N SER A 153 -12.83 16.28 40.86
CA SER A 153 -13.57 16.19 39.60
C SER A 153 -12.60 16.10 38.42
N ALA A 154 -12.01 14.91 38.23
CA ALA A 154 -11.25 14.59 37.04
C ALA A 154 -12.18 14.69 35.82
N GLU A 155 -11.92 15.65 34.94
CA GLU A 155 -12.56 15.70 33.63
C GLU A 155 -12.35 14.35 32.94
N VAL A 156 -13.43 13.74 32.45
CA VAL A 156 -13.36 12.45 31.76
C VAL A 156 -12.55 12.67 30.49
N SER A 157 -11.27 12.30 30.53
CA SER A 157 -10.34 12.44 29.41
C SER A 157 -10.90 11.66 28.23
N THR A 158 -11.50 12.39 27.29
CA THR A 158 -12.06 11.84 26.08
C THR A 158 -10.90 11.29 25.27
N LYS A 159 -10.83 9.96 25.18
CA LYS A 159 -9.79 9.26 24.44
C LYS A 159 -9.67 9.84 23.04
N ALA A 160 -8.61 10.61 22.81
CA ALA A 160 -8.33 11.16 21.51
C ALA A 160 -8.22 10.03 20.49
N ALA A 161 -8.98 10.16 19.41
CA ALA A 161 -9.20 9.15 18.40
C ALA A 161 -9.13 9.84 17.04
N CYS A 162 -8.14 9.47 16.23
CA CYS A 162 -7.89 10.14 14.95
C CYS A 162 -8.19 9.19 13.79
N THR A 163 -8.97 9.67 12.83
CA THR A 163 -9.14 8.99 11.55
C THR A 163 -7.84 9.09 10.74
N ILE A 164 -7.30 7.95 10.33
CA ILE A 164 -6.07 7.82 9.54
C ILE A 164 -6.31 6.96 8.30
N GLU A 165 -5.41 7.05 7.33
CA GLU A 165 -5.46 6.33 6.06
C GLU A 165 -4.33 5.30 5.95
N LEU A 166 -4.67 4.03 5.69
CA LEU A 166 -3.71 2.93 5.51
C LEU A 166 -3.46 2.64 4.03
N GLY A 167 -2.29 3.02 3.52
CA GLY A 167 -1.86 2.64 2.17
C GLY A 167 -1.31 1.22 2.16
N ALA A 168 -1.47 0.50 1.04
CA ALA A 168 -0.81 -0.79 0.85
C ALA A 168 0.72 -0.67 0.78
N PHE A 169 1.35 -1.80 1.07
CA PHE A 169 2.76 -2.04 0.89
C PHE A 169 3.09 -2.24 -0.60
N ASN A 170 3.42 -1.15 -1.29
CA ASN A 170 3.92 -1.19 -2.66
C ASN A 170 5.46 -1.08 -2.68
N PRO A 171 6.23 -2.18 -2.59
CA PRO A 171 7.69 -2.15 -2.68
C PRO A 171 8.17 -1.81 -4.09
N GLY A 172 7.41 -2.15 -5.14
CA GLY A 172 7.73 -1.85 -6.54
C GLY A 172 8.03 -0.36 -6.74
N PHE A 173 7.13 0.52 -6.32
CA PHE A 173 7.29 1.98 -6.39
C PHE A 173 8.36 2.58 -5.44
N TRP A 174 9.10 1.76 -4.70
CA TRP A 174 10.28 2.22 -3.94
C TRP A 174 11.58 1.53 -4.38
N ASN A 175 11.49 0.54 -5.27
CA ASN A 175 12.58 -0.35 -5.67
C ASN A 175 12.72 -0.51 -7.21
N ASN A 176 11.82 0.08 -8.01
CA ASN A 176 11.75 -0.09 -9.47
C ASN A 176 13.05 0.24 -10.19
N ASP A 177 13.73 1.33 -9.81
CA ASP A 177 14.98 1.75 -10.44
C ASP A 177 16.04 2.20 -9.41
N SER A 178 17.29 2.29 -9.86
CA SER A 178 18.42 2.66 -9.02
C SER A 178 18.37 4.12 -8.53
N THR A 179 17.77 5.05 -9.28
CA THR A 179 17.63 6.46 -8.90
C THR A 179 16.63 6.59 -7.76
N VAL A 180 15.44 5.98 -7.89
CA VAL A 180 14.42 5.94 -6.82
C VAL A 180 14.97 5.22 -5.58
N ARG A 181 15.66 4.08 -5.77
CA ARG A 181 16.14 3.28 -4.64
C ARG A 181 17.34 3.91 -3.92
N LEU A 182 18.24 4.61 -4.62
CA LEU A 182 19.39 5.28 -3.97
C LEU A 182 19.02 6.62 -3.33
N ASN A 183 18.17 7.43 -3.97
CA ASN A 183 17.93 8.84 -3.59
C ASN A 183 16.67 9.07 -2.73
N ASN A 184 16.03 8.02 -2.22
CA ASN A 184 14.92 8.13 -1.26
C ASN A 184 15.18 7.24 -0.05
N ASN A 185 14.84 7.72 1.15
CA ASN A 185 15.16 7.06 2.42
C ASN A 185 13.91 6.70 3.25
N CYS A 186 14.09 6.44 4.54
CA CYS A 186 13.02 6.14 5.48
C CYS A 186 12.03 7.30 5.66
N TYR A 187 12.49 8.56 5.61
CA TYR A 187 11.64 9.73 5.76
C TYR A 187 10.79 9.99 4.50
N ASN A 188 11.36 9.79 3.31
CA ASN A 188 10.60 9.74 2.06
C ASN A 188 9.49 8.67 2.10
N TYR A 189 9.85 7.45 2.54
CA TYR A 189 8.93 6.32 2.62
C TYR A 189 7.76 6.58 3.60
N ALA A 190 8.09 7.09 4.79
CA ALA A 190 7.12 7.43 5.84
C ALA A 190 6.17 8.54 5.40
N SER A 191 6.70 9.61 4.79
CA SER A 191 5.93 10.72 4.20
C SER A 191 5.19 10.34 2.91
N ASN A 192 5.35 9.09 2.44
CA ASN A 192 4.81 8.55 1.19
C ASN A 192 5.11 9.42 -0.05
N TRP A 193 6.32 9.97 -0.15
CA TRP A 193 6.70 10.85 -1.24
C TRP A 193 8.16 10.69 -1.68
N ARG A 194 8.35 10.48 -2.99
CA ARG A 194 9.67 10.44 -3.62
C ARG A 194 10.11 11.88 -3.89
N THR A 195 11.12 12.37 -3.17
CA THR A 195 11.75 13.66 -3.50
C THR A 195 12.95 13.49 -4.41
N ASN A 196 13.56 12.29 -4.44
CA ASN A 196 14.87 12.02 -5.04
C ASN A 196 16.01 12.92 -4.50
N THR A 197 15.86 13.44 -3.27
CA THR A 197 16.84 14.32 -2.58
C THR A 197 17.38 13.75 -1.27
N PHE A 198 17.02 12.49 -0.94
CA PHE A 198 17.32 11.79 0.32
C PHE A 198 16.85 12.58 1.55
N ALA A 199 15.53 12.71 1.70
CA ALA A 199 14.91 13.78 2.49
C ALA A 199 15.25 13.78 3.99
N GLN A 200 15.36 14.97 4.57
CA GLN A 200 15.81 15.17 5.96
C GLN A 200 14.74 15.93 6.78
N PRO A 201 14.36 15.42 7.97
CA PRO A 201 13.47 16.12 8.90
C PRO A 201 13.85 17.58 9.13
N GLY A 202 12.89 18.48 8.89
CA GLY A 202 12.98 19.93 9.05
C GLY A 202 13.73 20.65 7.93
N ARG A 203 14.29 19.96 6.94
CA ARG A 203 14.95 20.60 5.79
C ARG A 203 13.93 21.30 4.89
N GLY A 204 12.71 20.78 4.81
CA GLY A 204 11.62 21.38 4.04
C GLY A 204 11.13 22.70 4.63
N CYS A 205 11.11 22.82 5.96
CA CYS A 205 10.78 24.07 6.68
C CYS A 205 11.98 25.00 6.93
N GLY A 206 13.20 24.59 6.56
CA GLY A 206 14.44 25.36 6.81
C GLY A 206 14.99 25.30 8.25
N ASN A 207 14.48 24.40 9.10
CA ASN A 207 14.89 24.23 10.50
C ASN A 207 15.16 22.75 10.83
N MET A 208 16.12 22.18 10.10
CA MET A 208 16.58 20.79 10.20
C MET A 208 17.01 20.44 11.65
N TYR A 209 17.02 19.15 11.99
CA TYR A 209 17.53 18.68 13.28
C TYR A 209 19.02 19.01 13.45
N LYS A 210 19.44 19.36 14.66
CA LYS A 210 20.83 19.72 15.01
C LYS A 210 21.63 18.55 15.60
N ALA A 211 20.93 17.52 16.08
CA ALA A 211 21.49 16.29 16.60
C ALA A 211 20.48 15.14 16.43
N ILE A 212 20.97 13.89 16.38
CA ILE A 212 20.12 12.70 16.42
C ILE A 212 19.68 12.45 17.87
N THR A 213 18.62 13.16 18.28
CA THR A 213 17.90 12.92 19.53
C THR A 213 16.40 12.89 19.23
N CYS A 214 15.61 12.20 20.06
CA CYS A 214 14.16 12.14 19.86
C CYS A 214 13.55 13.54 19.83
N ALA A 215 14.02 14.46 20.69
CA ALA A 215 13.54 15.84 20.73
C ALA A 215 13.85 16.61 19.42
N GLU A 216 15.10 16.58 18.94
CA GLU A 216 15.50 17.35 17.76
C GLU A 216 14.92 16.79 16.45
N VAL A 217 14.89 15.47 16.27
CA VAL A 217 14.30 14.85 15.08
C VAL A 217 12.78 15.03 15.07
N THR A 218 12.11 14.91 16.23
CA THR A 218 10.68 15.23 16.37
C THR A 218 10.41 16.68 16.01
N ARG A 219 11.09 17.65 16.67
CA ARG A 219 10.94 19.09 16.40
C ARG A 219 11.07 19.40 14.90
N ALA A 220 12.04 18.77 14.24
CA ALA A 220 12.28 18.98 12.82
C ALA A 220 11.16 18.39 11.94
N SER A 221 10.66 17.18 12.24
CA SER A 221 9.52 16.60 11.50
C SER A 221 8.18 17.31 11.76
N LEU A 222 7.94 17.82 12.97
CA LEU A 222 6.79 18.68 13.26
C LEU A 222 6.87 19.99 12.45
N CYS A 223 8.07 20.57 12.31
CA CYS A 223 8.31 21.75 11.49
C CYS A 223 8.08 21.50 9.99
N ASP A 224 8.42 20.31 9.47
CA ASP A 224 8.02 19.89 8.12
C ASP A 224 6.50 19.68 7.99
N GLY A 225 5.77 19.57 9.10
CA GLY A 225 4.30 19.55 9.16
C GLY A 225 3.68 18.25 9.67
N MET A 226 4.45 17.35 10.29
CA MET A 226 3.86 16.21 11.01
C MET A 226 3.15 16.66 12.29
N HIS A 227 2.19 15.89 12.77
CA HIS A 227 1.60 16.02 14.12
C HIS A 227 2.00 14.82 14.99
N HIS A 228 1.94 14.96 16.31
CA HIS A 228 2.05 13.82 17.23
C HIS A 228 0.86 12.86 17.04
N ARG A 229 1.03 11.56 17.35
CA ARG A 229 -0.13 10.65 17.45
C ARG A 229 -1.12 11.22 18.48
N PHE A 230 -2.41 11.16 18.16
CA PHE A 230 -3.52 11.79 18.88
C PHE A 230 -3.70 13.31 18.75
N ASP A 231 -2.77 14.02 18.08
CA ASP A 231 -3.00 15.38 17.57
C ASP A 231 -3.57 15.26 16.14
N CYS A 232 -4.90 15.27 16.03
CA CYS A 232 -5.59 14.84 14.81
C CYS A 232 -5.60 15.90 13.70
N PHE A 233 -5.22 15.50 12.48
CA PHE A 233 -5.37 16.32 11.29
C PHE A 233 -6.81 16.38 10.75
N PRO A 234 -7.28 17.54 10.25
CA PRO A 234 -8.55 17.66 9.53
C PRO A 234 -8.56 16.86 8.22
N ASP A 235 -9.75 16.60 7.68
CA ASP A 235 -9.92 15.80 6.46
C ASP A 235 -9.31 16.44 5.18
N THR A 236 -9.01 17.74 5.20
CA THR A 236 -8.26 18.44 4.13
C THR A 236 -6.80 17.98 4.01
N GLU A 237 -6.26 17.34 5.05
CA GLU A 237 -4.89 16.85 5.13
C GLU A 237 -4.74 15.37 4.74
N LYS A 238 -5.82 14.73 4.28
CA LYS A 238 -5.81 13.37 3.72
C LYS A 238 -4.81 13.26 2.54
N PRO A 239 -3.91 12.25 2.50
CA PRO A 239 -3.82 11.11 3.42
C PRO A 239 -3.01 11.41 4.69
N ARG A 240 -3.50 10.92 5.82
CA ARG A 240 -2.89 10.98 7.15
C ARG A 240 -2.31 9.61 7.48
N TYR A 241 -0.99 9.45 7.37
CA TYR A 241 -0.31 8.18 7.58
C TYR A 241 0.25 8.07 8.99
N LEU A 242 -0.10 7.00 9.71
CA LEU A 242 0.54 6.63 10.97
C LEU A 242 1.97 6.14 10.71
N VAL A 243 2.93 6.82 11.32
CA VAL A 243 4.37 6.55 11.21
C VAL A 243 5.01 6.47 12.61
N ALA A 244 6.16 5.81 12.71
CA ALA A 244 6.89 5.63 13.97
C ALA A 244 8.35 6.07 13.81
N LEU A 245 8.86 6.86 14.75
CA LEU A 245 10.25 7.33 14.79
C LEU A 245 11.07 6.54 15.81
N VAL A 246 12.25 6.10 15.38
CA VAL A 246 13.29 5.53 16.24
C VAL A 246 14.64 6.17 15.92
N ILE A 247 15.59 6.10 16.85
CA ILE A 247 16.97 6.57 16.63
C ILE A 247 18.01 5.57 17.13
N ALA A 248 19.17 5.63 16.50
CA ALA A 248 20.43 5.13 17.04
C ALA A 248 21.18 6.34 17.64
N PRO A 249 21.37 6.42 18.97
CA PRO A 249 21.95 7.59 19.63
C PRO A 249 23.49 7.65 19.59
N GLY A 250 24.16 6.70 18.92
CA GLY A 250 25.62 6.59 18.91
C GLY A 250 26.21 5.84 20.12
N PRO A 251 27.53 5.91 20.30
CA PRO A 251 28.50 6.61 19.44
C PRO A 251 28.83 5.85 18.14
N GLY A 252 28.67 4.52 18.09
CA GLY A 252 29.10 3.69 16.96
C GLY A 252 28.25 3.79 15.69
N PHE A 253 26.97 4.13 15.83
CA PHE A 253 26.06 4.40 14.71
C PHE A 253 25.06 5.47 15.15
N ILE A 254 24.96 6.57 14.40
CA ILE A 254 24.21 7.78 14.73
C ILE A 254 23.28 8.08 13.55
N ASP A 255 22.01 7.72 13.67
CA ASP A 255 21.03 7.86 12.59
C ASP A 255 19.58 7.84 13.11
N PHE A 256 18.64 8.37 12.35
CA PHE A 256 17.20 8.29 12.61
C PHE A 256 16.53 7.30 11.65
N HIS A 257 15.40 6.73 12.06
CA HIS A 257 14.66 5.83 11.19
C HIS A 257 13.15 5.89 11.38
N TRP A 258 12.43 5.72 10.27
CA TRP A 258 10.98 5.81 10.21
C TRP A 258 10.34 4.56 9.62
N PHE A 259 9.29 4.09 10.29
CA PHE A 259 8.37 3.06 9.80
C PHE A 259 7.02 3.69 9.45
N ARG A 260 6.25 3.07 8.56
CA ARG A 260 4.86 3.44 8.26
C ARG A 260 3.94 2.23 8.38
N LYS A 261 2.78 2.38 9.02
CA LYS A 261 1.74 1.36 9.06
C LYS A 261 1.16 1.15 7.66
N GLN A 262 0.93 -0.10 7.27
CA GLN A 262 0.34 -0.45 5.98
C GLN A 262 -1.06 -1.07 6.18
N ASN A 263 -1.81 -1.21 5.09
CA ASN A 263 -3.15 -1.81 5.09
C ASN A 263 -3.15 -3.27 5.56
N GLU A 264 -2.09 -4.00 5.20
CA GLU A 264 -1.86 -5.43 5.42
C GLU A 264 -1.51 -5.77 6.89
N GLY A 265 -1.84 -4.89 7.84
CA GLY A 265 -1.63 -5.09 9.28
C GLY A 265 -0.18 -4.95 9.76
N PHE A 266 0.83 -5.06 8.89
CA PHE A 266 2.25 -4.87 9.23
C PHE A 266 2.73 -3.43 9.01
N TRP A 267 4.01 -3.18 9.30
CA TRP A 267 4.72 -1.94 9.06
C TRP A 267 5.77 -2.12 7.95
N GLY A 268 5.90 -1.11 7.11
CA GLY A 268 6.91 -1.04 6.06
C GLY A 268 7.95 0.02 6.38
N HIS A 269 9.17 -0.13 5.84
CA HIS A 269 10.23 0.85 5.94
C HIS A 269 11.22 0.80 4.77
N LYS A 270 12.12 1.79 4.68
CA LYS A 270 13.19 1.85 3.68
C LYS A 270 14.51 2.32 4.33
N PRO A 271 15.42 1.41 4.74
CA PRO A 271 16.70 1.77 5.36
C PRO A 271 17.65 2.51 4.40
N GLY A 272 17.61 3.84 4.42
CA GLY A 272 18.44 4.67 3.54
C GLY A 272 18.31 4.27 2.07
N SER A 273 19.44 4.06 1.39
CA SER A 273 19.53 3.66 -0.02
C SER A 273 19.26 2.17 -0.28
N THR A 274 18.88 1.36 0.72
CA THR A 274 18.49 -0.04 0.50
C THR A 274 17.07 -0.17 -0.07
N ALA A 275 16.65 -1.39 -0.39
CA ALA A 275 15.28 -1.64 -0.81
C ALA A 275 14.27 -1.34 0.31
N ALA A 276 13.08 -0.88 -0.05
CA ALA A 276 11.92 -0.86 0.85
C ALA A 276 11.43 -2.29 1.09
N ARG A 277 11.13 -2.60 2.35
CA ARG A 277 10.73 -3.94 2.84
C ARG A 277 9.74 -3.80 4.01
N ASN A 278 9.11 -4.90 4.41
CA ASN A 278 8.27 -5.02 5.61
C ASN A 278 8.91 -5.87 6.72
N THR A 279 10.19 -6.21 6.56
CA THR A 279 10.94 -7.09 7.47
C THR A 279 11.99 -6.37 8.30
N ASP A 280 12.22 -6.86 9.51
CA ASP A 280 13.18 -6.33 10.49
C ASP A 280 14.63 -6.77 10.20
N ASN A 281 15.56 -6.50 11.12
CA ASN A 281 16.97 -6.91 10.96
C ASN A 281 17.24 -8.40 11.25
N SER A 282 16.24 -9.16 11.69
CA SER A 282 16.26 -10.64 11.68
C SER A 282 15.57 -11.22 10.44
N GLY A 283 14.89 -10.40 9.63
CA GLY A 283 14.08 -10.86 8.49
C GLY A 283 12.61 -11.14 8.82
N ASN A 284 12.16 -10.86 10.04
CA ASN A 284 10.77 -11.10 10.47
C ASN A 284 9.85 -9.95 10.06
N VAL A 285 8.58 -10.23 9.74
CA VAL A 285 7.58 -9.19 9.41
C VAL A 285 7.32 -8.28 10.62
N ILE A 286 7.39 -6.96 10.41
CA ILE A 286 7.27 -5.96 11.48
C ILE A 286 5.79 -5.72 11.82
N PHE A 287 5.28 -6.35 12.89
CA PHE A 287 3.92 -6.04 13.39
C PHE A 287 3.91 -4.89 14.42
N ASN A 288 4.99 -4.70 15.18
CA ASN A 288 5.18 -3.57 16.09
C ASN A 288 6.63 -3.01 15.96
N PRO A 289 6.83 -1.73 15.57
CA PRO A 289 8.16 -1.13 15.45
C PRO A 289 8.84 -0.89 16.80
N GLU A 290 8.11 -0.85 17.92
CA GLU A 290 8.70 -0.75 19.26
C GLU A 290 9.52 -2.00 19.61
N THR A 291 9.03 -3.20 19.27
CA THR A 291 9.56 -4.48 19.76
C THR A 291 10.25 -5.35 18.69
N ALA A 292 10.14 -5.01 17.40
CA ALA A 292 10.85 -5.72 16.32
C ALA A 292 12.38 -5.54 16.40
N ASN A 293 13.16 -6.39 15.72
CA ASN A 293 14.62 -6.23 15.68
C ASN A 293 15.01 -5.02 14.81
N ARG A 294 15.15 -3.87 15.46
CA ARG A 294 15.60 -2.61 14.86
C ARG A 294 17.13 -2.54 14.65
N GLY A 295 17.89 -3.57 15.04
CA GLY A 295 19.35 -3.52 15.02
C GLY A 295 19.88 -2.34 15.84
N PRO A 296 20.63 -1.38 15.24
CA PRO A 296 21.27 -0.31 15.98
C PRO A 296 20.33 0.82 16.44
N TYR A 297 19.11 0.94 15.89
CA TYR A 297 18.15 1.97 16.33
C TYR A 297 17.46 1.53 17.63
N THR A 298 18.13 1.67 18.76
CA THR A 298 17.69 1.16 20.06
C THR A 298 16.57 2.00 20.69
N VAL A 299 16.55 3.32 20.52
CA VAL A 299 15.60 4.21 21.19
C VAL A 299 14.35 4.41 20.34
N PHE A 300 13.17 4.19 20.93
CA PHE A 300 11.88 4.54 20.33
C PHE A 300 11.46 5.95 20.77
N CYS A 301 11.09 6.81 19.82
CA CYS A 301 10.79 8.22 20.10
C CYS A 301 9.30 8.55 20.11
N GLY A 302 8.46 7.72 19.48
CA GLY A 302 7.02 7.93 19.43
C GLY A 302 6.39 7.63 18.07
N TYR A 303 5.06 7.72 18.05
CA TYR A 303 4.24 7.68 16.86
C TYR A 303 3.81 9.09 16.45
N PHE A 304 3.67 9.29 15.14
CA PHE A 304 3.31 10.56 14.51
C PHE A 304 2.35 10.33 13.35
N TYR A 305 1.70 11.39 12.90
CA TYR A 305 0.96 11.42 11.65
C TYR A 305 1.73 12.27 10.62
N GLY A 306 1.98 11.71 9.43
CA GLY A 306 2.37 12.46 8.23
C GLY A 306 1.14 12.82 7.40
N CYS A 307 1.16 13.94 6.66
CA CYS A 307 -0.02 14.52 6.02
C CYS A 307 0.22 15.06 4.60
N ASN A 308 -0.84 15.52 3.94
CA ASN A 308 -0.82 16.06 2.58
C ASN A 308 0.06 17.31 2.40
N SER A 309 0.06 18.23 3.37
CA SER A 309 0.93 19.42 3.36
C SER A 309 2.38 19.05 3.66
N GLN A 310 2.63 18.13 4.59
CA GLN A 310 3.96 17.70 4.98
C GLN A 310 4.70 16.98 3.85
N ARG A 311 4.03 16.06 3.13
CA ARG A 311 4.64 15.36 1.98
C ARG A 311 5.07 16.30 0.84
N GLN A 312 4.42 17.46 0.69
CA GLN A 312 4.81 18.49 -0.28
C GLN A 312 5.98 19.36 0.20
N ARG A 313 6.20 19.44 1.51
CA ARG A 313 7.24 20.28 2.13
C ARG A 313 8.61 19.60 2.20
N ILE A 314 8.69 18.29 2.49
CA ILE A 314 9.98 17.59 2.72
C ILE A 314 11.00 17.74 1.58
N ARG A 315 12.29 17.82 1.93
CA ARG A 315 13.43 18.00 1.01
C ARG A 315 14.64 17.23 1.50
#